data_AF-A0A832GY51-F1
#
_entry.id   AF-A0A832GY51-F1
#
_cell.length_a   1.000
_cell.length_b   1.000
_cell.length_c   1.000
_cell.angle_alpha   90.00
_cell.angle_beta   90.00
_cell.angle_gamma   90.00
#
_symmetry.space_group_name_H-M   'P 1'
#
loop_
_entity.id
_entity.type
_entity.pdbx_description
1 polymer ?
#
loop_
_entity_poly.entity_id
_entity_poly.type
_entity_poly.pdbx_seq_one_letter_code
_entity_poly.pdbx_strand_id
1 'polypeptide(L)'
;MNGLIDYAGLFPPASLPLDKAISEYIYYKKSEYSYIVSRFVVPVASVENLKSIYQEINGGNISLSVILPEMEFAVKSERNISKSIKDLDAILKENSFIEASSFEIKLPRNLSAENQEKLLKQFQKIITKIKKLPDNSLIFFEPYVLGDNWKTNIDIACEVISQTREHSGFKLRTGGVTQDAFPHTDILAYAI
;
A
#
# COMPACT_ATOMS: atom_id res chain seq x y z
N MET A 1 -7.80 -9.87 -20.00
CA MET A 1 -7.34 -8.86 -19.01
C MET A 1 -7.58 -9.50 -17.66
N ASN A 2 -6.52 -9.83 -16.91
CA ASN A 2 -6.60 -10.56 -15.65
C ASN A 2 -6.16 -9.64 -14.49
N GLY A 3 -6.65 -9.88 -13.28
CA GLY A 3 -6.22 -9.18 -12.07
C GLY A 3 -6.57 -7.69 -12.08
N LEU A 4 -7.82 -7.36 -12.44
CA LEU A 4 -8.29 -5.98 -12.50
C LEU A 4 -8.53 -5.34 -11.13
N ILE A 5 -8.87 -6.16 -10.13
CA ILE A 5 -9.33 -5.70 -8.82
C ILE A 5 -8.47 -6.33 -7.74
N ASP A 6 -7.84 -5.50 -6.91
CA ASP A 6 -7.29 -5.95 -5.64
C ASP A 6 -8.43 -6.11 -4.62
N TYR A 7 -8.43 -7.23 -3.91
CA TYR A 7 -9.44 -7.56 -2.93
C TYR A 7 -9.16 -6.85 -1.60
N ALA A 8 -10.02 -5.88 -1.26
CA ALA A 8 -9.87 -5.02 -0.09
C ALA A 8 -10.94 -5.28 0.99
N GLY A 9 -11.32 -6.54 1.22
CA GLY A 9 -12.42 -6.91 2.14
C GLY A 9 -12.24 -6.48 3.61
N LEU A 10 -11.00 -6.21 4.05
CA LEU A 10 -10.69 -5.68 5.38
C LEU A 10 -11.13 -4.22 5.57
N PHE A 11 -11.33 -3.50 4.48
CA PHE A 11 -11.59 -2.06 4.52
C PHE A 11 -13.08 -1.79 4.30
N PRO A 12 -13.58 -0.63 4.75
CA PRO A 12 -14.96 -0.24 4.50
C PRO A 12 -15.30 -0.25 3.01
N PRO A 13 -16.57 -0.57 2.66
CA PRO A 13 -17.69 -0.79 3.56
C PRO A 13 -17.76 -2.22 4.15
N ALA A 14 -17.07 -3.19 3.57
CA ALA A 14 -17.15 -4.59 4.01
C ALA A 14 -16.63 -4.80 5.43
N SER A 15 -15.47 -4.20 5.75
CA SER A 15 -14.86 -4.21 7.09
C SER A 15 -14.80 -5.60 7.73
N LEU A 16 -14.53 -6.63 6.92
CA LEU A 16 -14.55 -8.01 7.37
C LEU A 16 -13.40 -8.30 8.33
N PRO A 17 -13.62 -9.16 9.34
CA PRO A 17 -12.52 -9.79 10.09
C PRO A 17 -11.53 -10.50 9.15
N LEU A 18 -10.26 -10.57 9.55
CA LEU A 18 -9.18 -11.09 8.70
C LEU A 18 -9.40 -12.51 8.19
N ASP A 19 -9.88 -13.40 9.05
CA ASP A 19 -10.23 -14.79 8.74
C ASP A 19 -11.36 -14.89 7.70
N LYS A 20 -12.35 -14.01 7.79
CA LYS A 20 -13.45 -13.94 6.80
C LYS A 20 -12.99 -13.34 5.49
N ALA A 21 -12.26 -12.22 5.53
CA ALA A 21 -11.76 -11.55 4.34
C ALA A 21 -10.86 -12.49 3.51
N ILE A 22 -9.96 -13.24 4.16
CA ILE A 22 -9.07 -14.14 3.44
C ILE A 22 -9.80 -15.37 2.87
N SER A 23 -10.81 -15.88 3.59
CA SER A 23 -11.64 -16.98 3.12
C SER A 23 -12.41 -16.60 1.86
N GLU A 24 -13.00 -15.39 1.83
CA GLU A 24 -13.70 -14.87 0.65
C GLU A 24 -12.75 -14.62 -0.52
N TYR A 25 -11.56 -14.05 -0.26
CA TYR A 25 -10.54 -13.89 -1.28
C TYR A 25 -10.18 -15.24 -1.94
N ILE A 26 -9.90 -16.28 -1.13
CA ILE A 26 -9.58 -17.61 -1.65
C ILE A 26 -10.74 -18.21 -2.44
N TYR A 27 -11.98 -18.03 -1.96
CA TYR A 27 -13.17 -18.45 -2.69
C TYR A 27 -13.19 -17.83 -4.09
N TYR A 28 -12.99 -16.50 -4.20
CA TYR A 28 -12.95 -15.85 -5.51
C TYR A 28 -11.79 -16.34 -6.37
N LYS A 29 -10.58 -16.54 -5.80
CA LYS A 29 -9.42 -17.08 -6.53
C LYS A 29 -9.63 -18.51 -7.05
N LYS A 30 -10.53 -19.29 -6.43
CA LYS A 30 -10.89 -20.66 -6.85
C LYS A 30 -12.19 -20.72 -7.67
N SER A 31 -12.89 -19.60 -7.83
CA SER A 31 -14.15 -19.50 -8.57
C SER A 31 -13.94 -19.21 -10.06
N GLU A 32 -15.03 -19.23 -10.82
CA GLU A 32 -15.06 -18.76 -12.22
C GLU A 32 -14.64 -17.27 -12.37
N TYR A 33 -14.73 -16.48 -11.29
CA TYR A 33 -14.32 -15.07 -11.26
C TYR A 33 -12.84 -14.87 -10.94
N SER A 34 -12.05 -15.92 -10.82
CA SER A 34 -10.62 -15.85 -10.45
C SER A 34 -9.79 -14.90 -11.33
N TYR A 35 -10.19 -14.72 -12.59
CA TYR A 35 -9.53 -13.81 -13.54
C TYR A 35 -9.66 -12.33 -13.15
N ILE A 36 -10.67 -11.91 -12.38
CA ILE A 36 -10.85 -10.49 -12.03
C ILE A 36 -10.05 -10.10 -10.78
N VAL A 37 -9.81 -11.05 -9.87
CA VAL A 37 -9.19 -10.79 -8.56
C VAL A 37 -7.67 -10.95 -8.64
N SER A 38 -6.97 -9.87 -8.29
CA SER A 38 -5.51 -9.76 -8.32
C SER A 38 -4.87 -10.15 -6.99
N ARG A 39 -4.68 -9.15 -6.10
CA ARG A 39 -3.98 -9.27 -4.82
C ARG A 39 -4.94 -9.14 -3.64
N PHE A 40 -4.51 -9.57 -2.46
CA PHE A 40 -5.20 -9.29 -1.21
C PHE A 40 -4.61 -8.04 -0.56
N VAL A 41 -5.44 -7.01 -0.31
CA VAL A 41 -4.99 -5.76 0.33
C VAL A 41 -4.95 -5.96 1.84
N VAL A 42 -3.81 -5.72 2.48
CA VAL A 42 -3.60 -6.02 3.90
C VAL A 42 -2.66 -5.00 4.57
N PRO A 43 -2.97 -4.52 5.79
CA PRO A 43 -1.99 -3.78 6.58
C PRO A 43 -0.79 -4.67 6.93
N VAL A 44 0.43 -4.14 6.87
CA VAL A 44 1.65 -4.90 7.18
C VAL A 44 1.60 -5.55 8.57
N ALA A 45 0.97 -4.88 9.54
CA ALA A 45 0.81 -5.39 10.91
C ALA A 45 -0.08 -6.64 11.01
N SER A 46 -0.89 -6.93 9.98
CA SER A 46 -1.79 -8.09 9.94
C SER A 46 -1.20 -9.28 9.17
N VAL A 47 -0.02 -9.14 8.56
CA VAL A 47 0.57 -10.18 7.71
C VAL A 47 0.99 -11.42 8.50
N GLU A 48 1.47 -11.28 9.75
CA GLU A 48 1.79 -12.43 10.61
C GLU A 48 0.55 -13.27 10.91
N ASN A 49 -0.56 -12.62 11.27
CA ASN A 49 -1.83 -13.32 11.52
C ASN A 49 -2.38 -13.95 10.24
N LEU A 50 -2.26 -13.25 9.11
CA LEU A 50 -2.66 -13.77 7.80
C LEU A 50 -1.90 -15.06 7.47
N LYS A 51 -0.57 -15.08 7.65
CA LYS A 51 0.27 -16.26 7.44
C LYS A 51 -0.27 -17.46 8.21
N SER A 52 -0.52 -17.30 9.51
CA SER A 52 -1.02 -18.40 10.36
C SER A 52 -2.33 -18.98 9.84
N ILE A 53 -3.31 -18.12 9.51
CA ILE A 53 -4.61 -18.54 8.95
C ILE A 53 -4.42 -19.22 7.59
N TYR A 54 -3.56 -18.67 6.72
CA TYR A 54 -3.40 -19.16 5.36
C TYR A 54 -2.76 -20.55 5.28
N GLN A 55 -1.85 -20.86 6.22
CA GLN A 55 -1.25 -22.19 6.36
C GLN A 55 -2.29 -23.24 6.74
N GLU A 56 -3.24 -22.90 7.63
CA GLU A 56 -4.30 -23.83 8.06
C GLU A 56 -5.26 -24.20 6.93
N ILE A 57 -5.56 -23.25 6.03
CA ILE A 57 -6.56 -23.43 4.95
C ILE A 57 -5.94 -23.85 3.60
N ASN A 58 -4.63 -24.05 3.54
CA ASN A 58 -3.85 -24.45 2.36
C ASN A 58 -4.27 -23.69 1.08
N GLY A 59 -4.22 -22.36 1.15
CA GLY A 59 -4.73 -21.47 0.10
C GLY A 59 -3.91 -21.41 -1.19
N GLY A 60 -2.79 -22.14 -1.29
CA GLY A 60 -1.87 -22.08 -2.43
C GLY A 60 -0.94 -20.86 -2.36
N ASN A 61 -0.63 -20.24 -3.50
CA ASN A 61 0.16 -19.00 -3.52
C ASN A 61 -0.76 -17.78 -3.36
N ILE A 62 -0.30 -16.78 -2.62
CA ILE A 62 -1.00 -15.49 -2.43
C ILE A 62 -0.08 -14.32 -2.75
N SER A 63 -0.62 -13.34 -3.46
CA SER A 63 0.05 -12.07 -3.74
C SER A 63 -0.65 -10.95 -2.95
N LEU A 64 0.13 -10.13 -2.26
CA LEU A 64 -0.34 -9.09 -1.35
C LEU A 64 -0.13 -7.68 -1.90
N SER A 65 -1.10 -6.80 -1.61
CA SER A 65 -0.91 -5.36 -1.63
C SER A 65 -0.81 -4.87 -0.19
N VAL A 66 0.40 -4.49 0.23
CA VAL A 66 0.73 -4.26 1.63
C VAL A 66 0.65 -2.77 1.96
N ILE A 67 -0.21 -2.40 2.89
CA ILE A 67 -0.28 -1.03 3.42
C ILE A 67 0.74 -0.90 4.55
N LEU A 68 1.74 -0.04 4.34
CA LEU A 68 2.74 0.33 5.34
C LEU A 68 2.21 1.41 6.29
N PRO A 69 2.85 1.61 7.46
CA PRO A 69 2.50 2.69 8.36
C PRO A 69 2.59 4.05 7.67
N GLU A 70 1.70 4.98 8.03
CA GLU A 70 1.73 6.35 7.54
C GLU A 70 3.09 7.02 7.82
N MET A 71 3.58 7.75 6.82
CA MET A 71 4.84 8.46 6.90
C MET A 71 4.65 9.79 7.63
N GLU A 72 5.52 10.01 8.60
CA GLU A 72 5.74 11.30 9.25
C GLU A 72 7.23 11.67 9.25
N PHE A 73 7.53 12.95 9.39
CA PHE A 73 8.90 13.45 9.49
C PHE A 73 9.60 13.13 10.82
N ALA A 74 8.90 12.59 11.81
CA ALA A 74 9.48 12.17 13.08
C ALA A 74 10.36 10.92 12.90
N VAL A 75 11.49 10.86 13.63
CA VAL A 75 12.40 9.69 13.60
C VAL A 75 11.68 8.39 13.99
N LYS A 76 10.67 8.47 14.87
CA LYS A 76 9.84 7.33 15.28
C LYS A 76 9.10 6.71 14.09
N SER A 77 8.57 7.53 13.17
CA SER A 77 7.88 7.07 11.96
C SER A 77 8.83 6.28 11.05
N GLU A 78 10.02 6.84 10.77
CA GLU A 78 11.03 6.16 9.93
C GLU A 78 11.45 4.81 10.52
N ARG A 79 11.64 4.75 11.86
CA ARG A 79 11.95 3.50 12.57
C ARG A 79 10.79 2.50 12.49
N ASN A 80 9.55 2.96 12.62
CA ASN A 80 8.37 2.10 12.55
C ASN A 80 8.23 1.45 11.17
N ILE A 81 8.28 2.24 10.09
CA ILE A 81 8.22 1.72 8.71
C ILE A 81 9.39 0.76 8.45
N SER A 82 10.61 1.15 8.84
CA SER A 82 11.80 0.31 8.68
C SER A 82 11.69 -1.03 9.41
N LYS A 83 11.09 -1.03 10.61
CA LYS A 83 10.83 -2.25 11.37
C LYS A 83 9.78 -3.11 10.66
N SER A 84 8.65 -2.52 10.25
CA SER A 84 7.60 -3.26 9.54
C SER A 84 8.09 -3.93 8.26
N ILE A 85 8.95 -3.26 7.46
CA ILE A 85 9.54 -3.86 6.26
C ILE A 85 10.48 -5.01 6.63
N LYS A 86 11.26 -4.86 7.71
CA LYS A 86 12.16 -5.92 8.18
C LYS A 86 11.40 -7.15 8.68
N ASP A 87 10.35 -6.93 9.46
CA ASP A 87 9.52 -8.01 9.99
C ASP A 87 8.80 -8.73 8.83
N LEU A 88 8.31 -7.97 7.85
CA LEU A 88 7.76 -8.55 6.61
C LEU A 88 8.79 -9.37 5.82
N ASP A 89 10.01 -8.86 5.62
CA ASP A 89 11.09 -9.60 4.93
C ASP A 89 11.35 -10.96 5.57
N ALA A 90 11.36 -11.04 6.91
CA ALA A 90 11.51 -12.29 7.63
C ALA A 90 10.35 -13.25 7.35
N ILE A 91 9.10 -12.75 7.36
CA ILE A 91 7.91 -13.54 7.04
C ILE A 91 7.99 -14.10 5.62
N LEU A 92 8.30 -13.26 4.61
CA LEU A 92 8.32 -13.68 3.21
C LEU A 92 9.40 -14.75 2.94
N LYS A 93 10.58 -14.63 3.58
CA LYS A 93 11.66 -15.63 3.45
C LYS A 93 11.30 -17.01 3.98
N GLU A 94 10.51 -17.05 5.05
CA GLU A 94 10.06 -18.31 5.65
C GLU A 94 8.81 -18.89 4.97
N ASN A 95 8.13 -18.11 4.14
CA ASN A 95 6.82 -18.46 3.58
C ASN A 95 6.78 -18.17 2.08
N SER A 96 7.40 -19.05 1.28
CA SER A 96 7.52 -18.90 -0.18
C SER A 96 6.18 -18.86 -0.95
N PHE A 97 5.08 -19.23 -0.29
CA PHE A 97 3.73 -19.12 -0.84
C PHE A 97 3.13 -17.72 -0.70
N ILE A 98 3.77 -16.80 0.04
CA ILE A 98 3.35 -15.41 0.20
C ILE A 98 4.30 -14.50 -0.57
N GLU A 99 3.74 -13.70 -1.47
CA GLU A 99 4.43 -12.65 -2.21
C GLU A 99 3.87 -11.27 -1.81
N ALA A 100 4.74 -10.27 -1.64
CA ALA A 100 4.33 -8.87 -1.49
C ALA A 100 4.66 -8.09 -2.76
N SER A 101 3.71 -8.05 -3.70
CA SER A 101 3.92 -7.50 -5.04
C SER A 101 3.67 -5.99 -5.14
N SER A 102 2.99 -5.39 -4.16
CA SER A 102 2.86 -3.93 -4.07
C SER A 102 2.82 -3.43 -2.64
N PHE A 103 3.25 -2.18 -2.48
CA PHE A 103 3.29 -1.46 -1.23
C PHE A 103 2.54 -0.14 -1.37
N GLU A 104 1.85 0.27 -0.32
CA GLU A 104 1.22 1.58 -0.24
C GLU A 104 1.67 2.30 1.02
N ILE A 105 1.94 3.59 0.91
CA ILE A 105 2.25 4.43 2.07
C ILE A 105 1.59 5.80 1.93
N LYS A 106 0.89 6.21 2.99
CA LYS A 106 0.35 7.57 3.10
C LYS A 106 1.46 8.54 3.46
N LEU A 107 1.48 9.70 2.81
CA LEU A 107 2.46 10.75 3.03
C LEU A 107 2.05 11.68 4.18
N PRO A 108 3.00 12.45 4.75
CA PRO A 108 2.67 13.48 5.72
C PRO A 108 1.63 14.47 5.17
N ARG A 109 0.69 14.88 6.02
CA ARG A 109 -0.46 15.71 5.62
C ARG A 109 -0.09 17.08 5.05
N ASN A 110 1.02 17.66 5.49
CA ASN A 110 1.45 19.00 5.12
C ASN A 110 2.88 18.95 4.56
N LEU A 111 2.99 18.84 3.25
CA LEU A 111 4.27 18.95 2.54
C LEU A 111 4.57 20.42 2.23
N SER A 112 5.85 20.76 2.25
CA SER A 112 6.36 22.10 1.93
C SER A 112 7.77 22.00 1.34
N ALA A 113 8.23 23.06 0.68
CA ALA A 113 9.59 23.09 0.12
C ALA A 113 10.68 22.81 1.17
N GLU A 114 10.47 23.22 2.42
CA GLU A 114 11.40 22.98 3.54
C GLU A 114 11.57 21.49 3.86
N ASN A 115 10.54 20.68 3.64
CA ASN A 115 10.55 19.26 3.98
C ASN A 115 10.75 18.32 2.78
N GLN A 116 10.82 18.87 1.57
CA GLN A 116 10.99 18.11 0.32
C GLN A 116 12.29 17.28 0.30
N GLU A 117 13.44 17.87 0.66
CA GLU A 117 14.72 17.14 0.70
C GLU A 117 14.67 15.98 1.73
N LYS A 118 14.02 16.23 2.88
CA LYS A 118 13.83 15.22 3.92
C LYS A 118 12.91 14.10 3.44
N LEU A 119 11.84 14.44 2.72
CA LEU A 119 10.92 13.48 2.12
C LEU A 119 11.64 12.58 1.11
N LEU A 120 12.42 13.17 0.21
CA LEU A 120 13.22 12.44 -0.78
C LEU A 120 14.17 11.44 -0.12
N LYS A 121 14.89 11.86 0.94
CA LYS A 121 15.76 10.96 1.71
C LYS A 121 14.99 9.81 2.34
N GLN A 122 13.78 10.04 2.84
CA GLN A 122 12.94 8.97 3.39
C GLN A 122 12.46 8.00 2.30
N PHE A 123 12.02 8.52 1.14
CA PHE A 123 11.62 7.68 0.00
C PHE A 123 12.75 6.78 -0.45
N GLN A 124 13.94 7.33 -0.68
CA GLN A 124 15.12 6.57 -1.11
C GLN A 124 15.45 5.43 -0.13
N LYS A 125 15.38 5.70 1.18
CA LYS A 125 15.60 4.67 2.22
C LYS A 125 14.54 3.56 2.16
N ILE A 126 13.27 3.92 2.01
CA ILE A 126 12.16 2.96 1.96
C ILE A 126 12.25 2.12 0.68
N ILE A 127 12.43 2.76 -0.48
CA ILE A 127 12.59 2.10 -1.77
C ILE A 127 13.78 1.14 -1.73
N THR A 128 14.92 1.57 -1.18
CA THR A 128 16.10 0.70 -1.03
C THR A 128 15.83 -0.52 -0.16
N LYS A 129 14.96 -0.41 0.86
CA LYS A 129 14.58 -1.55 1.70
C LYS A 129 13.61 -2.48 0.98
N ILE A 130 12.61 -1.93 0.29
CA ILE A 130 11.62 -2.71 -0.47
C ILE A 130 12.27 -3.45 -1.63
N LYS A 131 13.22 -2.83 -2.35
CA LYS A 131 14.00 -3.49 -3.42
C LYS A 131 14.82 -4.70 -2.96
N LYS A 132 15.02 -4.88 -1.65
CA LYS A 132 15.70 -6.06 -1.09
C LYS A 132 14.75 -7.21 -0.80
N LEU A 133 13.44 -6.94 -0.81
CA LEU A 133 12.45 -7.99 -0.73
C LEU A 133 12.49 -8.80 -2.02
N PRO A 134 12.15 -10.10 -1.97
CA PRO A 134 11.94 -10.88 -3.19
C PRO A 134 10.86 -10.19 -4.04
N ASP A 135 11.16 -9.99 -5.33
CA ASP A 135 10.34 -9.36 -6.39
C ASP A 135 10.45 -7.85 -6.67
N ASN A 136 10.17 -7.51 -7.95
CA ASN A 136 10.09 -6.17 -8.55
C ASN A 136 8.86 -5.37 -8.07
N SER A 137 8.64 -5.38 -6.76
CA SER A 137 7.47 -4.78 -6.11
C SER A 137 7.35 -3.28 -6.38
N LEU A 138 6.12 -2.82 -6.64
CA LEU A 138 5.80 -1.41 -6.83
C LEU A 138 5.43 -0.76 -5.50
N ILE A 139 5.97 0.43 -5.21
CA ILE A 139 5.51 1.26 -4.10
C ILE A 139 4.66 2.44 -4.60
N PHE A 140 3.50 2.60 -4.00
CA PHE A 140 2.60 3.71 -4.23
C PHE A 140 2.62 4.66 -3.04
N PHE A 141 2.88 5.94 -3.33
CA PHE A 141 2.83 7.02 -2.35
C PHE A 141 1.49 7.75 -2.49
N GLU A 142 0.75 7.84 -1.38
CA GLU A 142 -0.58 8.44 -1.30
C GLU A 142 -0.49 9.80 -0.59
N PRO A 143 -0.44 10.94 -1.33
CA PRO A 143 -0.50 12.26 -0.72
C PRO A 143 -1.87 12.55 -0.12
N TYR A 144 -1.88 13.42 0.90
CA TYR A 144 -3.13 13.91 1.48
C TYR A 144 -3.75 14.99 0.58
N VAL A 145 -5.03 14.82 0.22
CA VAL A 145 -5.72 15.72 -0.73
C VAL A 145 -7.00 16.34 -0.21
N LEU A 146 -7.47 15.98 1.00
CA LEU A 146 -8.74 16.47 1.55
C LEU A 146 -8.59 17.74 2.41
N GLY A 147 -7.68 18.65 2.03
CA GLY A 147 -7.47 19.92 2.75
C GLY A 147 -6.78 20.96 1.88
N ASP A 148 -6.71 22.21 2.34
CA ASP A 148 -6.30 23.37 1.52
C ASP A 148 -4.90 23.24 0.88
N ASN A 149 -4.00 22.47 1.50
CA ASN A 149 -2.63 22.25 1.00
C ASN A 149 -2.52 21.12 -0.05
N TRP A 150 -3.64 20.59 -0.56
CA TRP A 150 -3.66 19.43 -1.45
C TRP A 150 -2.78 19.61 -2.70
N LYS A 151 -2.79 20.81 -3.30
CA LYS A 151 -2.03 21.09 -4.52
C LYS A 151 -0.54 21.00 -4.28
N THR A 152 -0.05 21.64 -3.22
CA THR A 152 1.35 21.56 -2.78
C THR A 152 1.74 20.13 -2.40
N ASN A 153 0.84 19.38 -1.76
CA ASN A 153 1.09 17.97 -1.46
C ASN A 153 1.26 17.13 -2.73
N ILE A 154 0.42 17.33 -3.76
CA ILE A 154 0.55 16.65 -5.05
C ILE A 154 1.85 17.06 -5.73
N ASP A 155 2.14 18.35 -5.85
CA ASP A 155 3.32 18.87 -6.56
C ASP A 155 4.61 18.30 -5.95
N ILE A 156 4.75 18.36 -4.63
CA ILE A 156 5.94 17.85 -3.93
C ILE A 156 6.02 16.32 -4.04
N ALA A 157 4.90 15.61 -3.90
CA ALA A 157 4.90 14.15 -4.04
C ALA A 157 5.34 13.74 -5.45
N CYS A 158 4.77 14.34 -6.49
CA CYS A 158 5.13 14.07 -7.89
C CYS A 158 6.59 14.40 -8.17
N GLU A 159 7.09 15.55 -7.71
CA GLU A 159 8.49 15.95 -7.86
C GLU A 159 9.42 14.90 -7.22
N VAL A 160 9.15 14.50 -5.97
CA VAL A 160 9.97 13.50 -5.27
C VAL A 160 9.89 12.11 -5.93
N ILE A 161 8.70 11.66 -6.34
CA ILE A 161 8.52 10.38 -7.06
C ILE A 161 9.30 10.41 -8.39
N SER A 162 9.27 11.53 -9.10
CA SER A 162 9.97 11.71 -10.38
C SER A 162 11.50 11.64 -10.26
N GLN A 163 12.04 11.81 -9.05
CA GLN A 163 13.46 11.67 -8.75
C GLN A 163 13.84 10.25 -8.32
N THR A 164 12.87 9.45 -7.86
CA THR A 164 13.11 8.06 -7.46
C THR A 164 12.89 7.05 -8.57
N ARG A 165 12.19 7.45 -9.66
CA ARG A 165 11.91 6.85 -11.02
C ARG A 165 11.69 5.35 -11.18
N GLU A 166 12.26 4.50 -10.35
CA GLU A 166 12.15 3.06 -10.44
C GLU A 166 11.15 2.55 -9.40
N HIS A 167 10.19 1.74 -9.85
CA HIS A 167 9.24 1.01 -9.03
C HIS A 167 8.43 1.85 -8.04
N SER A 168 8.29 3.15 -8.27
CA SER A 168 7.49 4.07 -7.45
C SER A 168 6.41 4.73 -8.28
N GLY A 169 5.24 4.92 -7.66
CA GLY A 169 4.07 5.50 -8.30
C GLY A 169 3.32 6.44 -7.36
N PHE A 170 2.56 7.33 -7.96
CA PHE A 170 1.58 8.15 -7.27
C PHE A 170 0.26 7.38 -7.16
N LYS A 171 -0.40 7.47 -6.00
CA LYS A 171 -1.74 6.92 -5.81
C LYS A 171 -2.67 7.98 -5.24
N LEU A 172 -3.79 8.19 -5.91
CA LEU A 172 -4.87 9.03 -5.44
C LEU A 172 -6.04 8.14 -5.01
N ARG A 173 -6.52 8.34 -3.79
CA ARG A 173 -7.72 7.67 -3.30
C ARG A 173 -8.97 8.38 -3.81
N THR A 174 -9.79 7.65 -4.54
CA THR A 174 -11.08 8.15 -5.08
C THR A 174 -12.29 7.48 -4.44
N GLY A 175 -12.09 6.69 -3.38
CA GLY A 175 -13.14 5.98 -2.65
C GLY A 175 -13.18 6.36 -1.18
N GLY A 176 -14.38 6.33 -0.61
CA GLY A 176 -14.67 6.64 0.79
C GLY A 176 -16.08 6.20 1.17
N VAL A 177 -16.42 6.24 2.46
CA VAL A 177 -17.75 5.85 2.97
C VAL A 177 -18.72 7.03 2.95
N THR A 178 -18.21 8.25 3.16
CA THR A 178 -18.98 9.49 3.21
C THR A 178 -18.61 10.39 2.04
N GLN A 179 -19.50 11.30 1.65
CA GLN A 179 -19.29 12.19 0.50
C GLN A 179 -18.04 13.07 0.64
N ASP A 180 -17.73 13.52 1.85
CA ASP A 180 -16.56 14.34 2.18
C ASP A 180 -15.23 13.56 2.15
N ALA A 181 -15.29 12.23 2.06
CA ALA A 181 -14.11 11.39 1.88
C ALA A 181 -13.68 11.28 0.40
N PHE A 182 -14.45 11.84 -0.53
CA PHE A 182 -14.11 11.86 -1.96
C PHE A 182 -13.41 13.18 -2.33
N PRO A 183 -12.27 13.12 -3.05
CA PRO A 183 -11.68 14.33 -3.61
C PRO A 183 -12.62 14.95 -4.65
N HIS A 184 -12.67 16.28 -4.70
CA HIS A 184 -13.42 16.99 -5.73
C HIS A 184 -12.78 16.78 -7.11
N THR A 185 -13.56 16.93 -8.18
CA THR A 185 -13.14 16.53 -9.54
C THR A 185 -12.00 17.37 -10.10
N ASP A 186 -11.81 18.59 -9.61
CA ASP A 186 -10.67 19.46 -9.92
C ASP A 186 -9.35 18.89 -9.39
N ILE A 187 -9.34 18.28 -8.19
CA ILE A 187 -8.18 17.57 -7.64
C ILE A 187 -7.84 16.38 -8.54
N LEU A 188 -8.85 15.62 -8.98
CA LEU A 188 -8.65 14.49 -9.89
C LEU A 188 -8.04 14.94 -11.22
N ALA A 189 -8.61 16.00 -11.82
CA ALA A 189 -8.15 16.55 -13.09
C ALA A 189 -6.73 17.14 -13.00
N TYR A 190 -6.33 17.64 -11.83
CA TYR A 190 -4.99 18.15 -11.61
C TYR A 190 -3.92 17.04 -11.47
N ALA A 191 -4.32 15.88 -10.93
CA ALA A 191 -3.41 14.80 -10.60
C ALA A 191 -3.09 13.85 -11.77
N ILE A 192 -3.79 13.98 -12.90
CA ILE A 192 -3.67 13.13 -14.11
C ILE A 192 -2.99 13.87 -15.26
#